data_AF-Q840Q6-F1
#
_entry.id   AF-Q840Q6-F1
#
_cell.length_a   1.000
_cell.length_b   1.000
_cell.length_c   1.000
_cell.angle_alpha   90.00
_cell.angle_beta   90.00
_cell.angle_gamma   90.00
#
_symmetry.space_group_name_H-M   'P 1'
#
loop_
_entity.id
_entity.type
_entity.pdbx_description
1 polymer ?
#
loop_
_entity_poly.entity_id
_entity_poly.type
_entity_poly.pdbx_seq_one_letter_code
_entity_poly.pdbx_strand_id
1 'polypeptide(L)'
;MDALPLVALVAVSAAVAGAARRTPVPAPLVLVAAGLVAGYLPGVPTYHLDAHVVLPLLLPPLLYTAAVDSSYLDLRANVRPVALLSVGYTLFATVVGRWLAYRIIPDLPLTAALVLGAVVAPPDAVTAAAIARRVGLPSRVTTILQGESLVNDATAITAFKVALAAAVGEGMSWGAGIGEFLLAAVGGV
;
A
#
# COMPACT_ATOMS: atom_id res chain seq x y z
N MET A 1 12.50 3.73 24.76
CA MET A 1 11.11 3.99 24.35
C MET A 1 10.20 3.45 25.43
N ASP A 2 9.37 4.29 26.04
CA ASP A 2 8.42 3.81 27.04
C ASP A 2 7.40 2.91 26.32
N ALA A 3 7.35 1.62 26.67
CA ALA A 3 6.50 0.64 25.98
C ALA A 3 5.00 0.93 26.18
N LEU A 4 4.64 1.61 27.28
CA LEU A 4 3.28 1.94 27.68
C LEU A 4 2.49 2.74 26.62
N PRO A 5 3.00 3.85 26.07
CA PRO A 5 2.29 4.60 25.03
C PRO A 5 2.05 3.77 23.76
N LEU A 6 3.01 2.96 23.32
CA LEU A 6 2.84 2.08 22.14
C LEU A 6 1.77 1.01 22.39
N VAL A 7 1.79 0.38 23.56
CA VAL A 7 0.77 -0.60 23.95
C VAL A 7 -0.61 0.06 24.04
N ALA A 8 -0.70 1.27 24.60
CA ALA A 8 -1.94 2.04 24.65
C ALA A 8 -2.46 2.36 23.24
N LEU A 9 -1.58 2.77 22.31
CA LEU A 9 -1.95 3.03 20.92
C LEU A 9 -2.53 1.79 20.24
N VAL A 10 -1.88 0.64 20.39
CA VAL A 10 -2.37 -0.64 19.82
C VAL A 10 -3.69 -1.05 20.47
N ALA A 11 -3.82 -0.94 21.79
CA ALA A 11 -5.03 -1.30 22.52
C ALA A 11 -6.22 -0.42 22.11
N VAL A 12 -6.03 0.91 22.02
CA VAL A 12 -7.06 1.85 21.56
C VAL A 12 -7.43 1.57 20.10
N SER A 13 -6.45 1.35 19.24
CA SER A 13 -6.69 1.01 17.82
C SER A 13 -7.49 -0.29 17.69
N ALA A 14 -7.16 -1.32 18.46
CA ALA A 14 -7.89 -2.58 18.49
C ALA A 14 -9.33 -2.40 19.02
N ALA A 15 -9.53 -1.56 20.04
CA ALA A 15 -10.85 -1.23 20.58
C ALA A 15 -11.71 -0.48 19.56
N VAL A 16 -11.15 0.52 18.86
CA VAL A 16 -11.82 1.27 17.79
C VAL A 16 -12.17 0.33 16.63
N ALA A 17 -11.23 -0.51 16.19
CA ALA A 17 -11.50 -1.51 15.15
C ALA A 17 -12.58 -2.50 15.58
N GLY A 18 -12.61 -2.88 16.86
CA GLY A 18 -13.64 -3.74 17.45
C GLY A 18 -15.02 -3.09 17.50
N ALA A 19 -15.09 -1.81 17.85
CA ALA A 19 -16.31 -1.02 17.80
C ALA A 19 -16.80 -0.83 16.37
N ALA A 20 -15.88 -0.59 15.41
CA ALA A 20 -16.19 -0.40 14.00
C ALA A 20 -16.90 -1.63 13.39
N ARG A 21 -16.61 -2.84 13.88
CA ARG A 21 -17.32 -4.07 13.45
C ARG A 21 -18.83 -4.03 13.72
N ARG A 22 -19.30 -3.21 14.66
CA ARG A 22 -20.73 -3.01 14.93
C ARG A 22 -21.40 -1.98 14.00
N THR A 23 -20.62 -1.30 13.17
CA THR A 23 -21.10 -0.25 12.25
C THR A 23 -21.04 -0.72 10.80
N PRO A 24 -21.83 -0.14 9.87
CA PRO A 24 -21.76 -0.45 8.44
C PRO A 24 -20.49 0.10 7.76
N VAL A 25 -19.64 0.85 8.47
CA VAL A 25 -18.44 1.49 7.91
C VAL A 25 -17.24 0.53 7.98
N PRO A 26 -16.37 0.46 6.95
CA PRO A 26 -15.09 -0.25 7.02
C PRO A 26 -14.21 0.25 8.16
N ALA A 27 -13.60 -0.68 8.91
CA ALA A 27 -12.73 -0.36 10.04
C ALA A 27 -11.56 0.60 9.70
N PRO A 28 -10.90 0.50 8.53
CA PRO A 28 -9.83 1.45 8.16
C PRO A 28 -10.30 2.92 8.16
N LEU A 29 -11.49 3.20 7.63
CA LEU A 29 -12.03 4.56 7.61
C LEU A 29 -12.30 5.11 9.01
N VAL A 30 -12.85 4.26 9.90
CA VAL A 30 -13.10 4.63 11.30
C VAL A 30 -11.79 4.88 12.04
N LEU A 31 -10.76 4.07 11.78
CA LEU A 31 -9.43 4.24 12.36
C LEU A 31 -8.75 5.53 11.91
N VAL A 32 -8.80 5.86 10.60
CA VAL A 32 -8.24 7.12 10.08
C VAL A 32 -8.97 8.31 10.69
N ALA A 33 -10.31 8.30 10.71
CA ALA A 33 -11.09 9.38 11.30
C ALA A 33 -10.78 9.55 12.80
N ALA A 34 -10.73 8.46 13.56
CA ALA A 34 -10.41 8.49 14.98
C ALA A 34 -8.98 8.98 15.24
N GLY A 35 -8.00 8.52 14.44
CA GLY A 35 -6.61 8.96 14.52
C GLY A 35 -6.45 10.44 14.18
N LEU A 36 -7.18 10.93 13.17
CA LEU A 36 -7.16 12.34 12.79
C LEU A 36 -7.75 13.23 13.88
N VAL A 37 -8.90 12.85 14.45
CA VAL A 37 -9.50 13.57 15.59
C VAL A 37 -8.56 13.55 16.81
N ALA A 38 -7.97 12.40 17.13
CA ALA A 38 -7.02 12.27 18.23
C ALA A 38 -5.75 13.12 18.01
N GLY A 39 -5.27 13.23 16.76
CA GLY A 39 -4.09 14.01 16.42
C GLY A 39 -4.24 15.52 16.66
N TYR A 40 -5.47 16.05 16.65
CA TYR A 40 -5.75 17.45 16.99
C TYR A 40 -6.07 17.68 18.47
N LEU A 41 -6.15 16.62 19.29
CA LEU A 41 -6.48 16.75 20.71
C LEU A 41 -5.24 17.13 21.54
N PRO A 42 -5.29 18.20 22.35
CA PRO A 42 -4.18 18.55 23.23
C PRO A 42 -3.98 17.47 24.29
N GLY A 43 -2.73 17.03 24.49
CA GLY A 43 -2.36 16.01 25.48
C GLY A 43 -2.18 14.60 24.91
N VAL A 44 -2.43 14.37 23.61
CA VAL A 44 -2.05 13.12 22.94
C VAL A 44 -0.56 13.15 22.62
N PRO A 45 0.25 12.20 23.11
CA PRO A 45 1.68 12.17 22.82
C PRO A 45 1.93 11.91 21.33
N THR A 46 2.97 12.53 20.78
CA THR A 46 3.40 12.26 19.40
C THR A 46 4.03 10.89 19.33
N TYR A 47 3.37 9.96 18.63
CA TYR A 47 3.90 8.64 18.37
C TYR A 47 4.85 8.69 17.17
N HIS A 48 6.09 8.24 17.36
CA HIS A 48 7.02 7.99 16.27
C HIS A 48 7.16 6.48 16.11
N LEU A 49 6.53 5.96 15.07
CA LEU A 49 6.60 4.56 14.69
C LEU A 49 7.82 4.39 13.78
N ASP A 50 8.81 3.64 14.25
CA ASP A 50 9.96 3.29 13.42
C ASP A 50 9.56 2.21 12.42
N ALA A 51 9.61 2.55 11.13
CA ALA A 51 9.30 1.63 10.03
C ALA A 51 10.18 0.36 10.07
N HIS A 52 11.43 0.46 10.56
CA HIS A 52 12.35 -0.68 10.65
C HIS A 52 11.93 -1.70 11.71
N VAL A 53 11.05 -1.32 12.64
CA VAL A 53 10.51 -2.21 13.67
C VAL A 53 9.10 -2.64 13.31
N VAL A 54 8.28 -1.69 12.84
CA VAL A 54 6.86 -1.94 12.55
C VAL A 54 6.68 -2.81 11.32
N LEU A 55 7.42 -2.56 10.23
CA LEU A 55 7.27 -3.33 8.99
C LEU A 55 7.65 -4.81 9.19
N PRO A 56 8.81 -5.18 9.77
CA PRO A 56 9.15 -6.60 9.96
C PRO A 56 8.25 -7.31 10.97
N LEU A 57 7.62 -6.58 11.89
CA LEU A 57 6.71 -7.16 12.88
C LEU A 57 5.31 -7.40 12.31
N LEU A 58 4.80 -6.48 11.48
CA LEU A 58 3.43 -6.52 10.94
C LEU A 58 3.33 -7.18 9.56
N LEU A 59 4.31 -6.97 8.68
CA LEU A 59 4.26 -7.50 7.31
C LEU A 59 4.19 -9.03 7.28
N PRO A 60 5.05 -9.81 7.98
CA PRO A 60 5.03 -11.25 7.84
C PRO A 60 3.69 -11.90 8.23
N PRO A 61 3.05 -11.54 9.36
CA PRO A 61 1.71 -12.02 9.68
C PRO A 61 0.65 -11.63 8.63
N LEU A 62 0.67 -10.38 8.16
CA LEU A 62 -0.28 -9.89 7.16
C LEU A 62 -0.13 -10.61 5.83
N LEU A 63 1.11 -10.74 5.34
CA LEU A 63 1.44 -11.47 4.12
C LEU A 63 1.11 -12.96 4.23
N TYR A 64 1.36 -13.59 5.39
CA TYR A 64 0.98 -14.97 5.64
C TYR A 64 -0.54 -15.17 5.54
N THR A 65 -1.33 -14.31 6.19
CA THR A 65 -2.80 -14.39 6.09
C THR A 65 -3.30 -14.18 4.67
N ALA A 66 -2.73 -13.21 3.94
CA ALA A 66 -3.09 -12.97 2.54
C ALA A 66 -2.71 -14.16 1.63
N ALA A 67 -1.56 -14.79 1.87
CA ALA A 67 -1.11 -15.94 1.11
C ALA A 67 -2.00 -17.18 1.34
N VAL A 68 -2.37 -17.46 2.60
CA VAL A 68 -3.23 -18.61 2.96
C VAL A 68 -4.66 -18.43 2.43
N ASP A 69 -5.18 -17.20 2.43
CA ASP A 69 -6.51 -16.90 1.87
C ASP A 69 -6.53 -16.87 0.33
N SER A 70 -5.36 -16.92 -0.32
CA SER A 70 -5.25 -16.85 -1.79
C SER A 70 -5.25 -18.23 -2.43
N SER A 71 -6.12 -18.42 -3.42
CA SER A 71 -6.11 -19.62 -4.27
C SER A 71 -5.16 -19.40 -5.44
N TYR A 72 -4.00 -20.07 -5.41
CA TYR A 72 -3.01 -20.01 -6.49
C TYR A 72 -3.59 -20.41 -7.86
N LEU A 73 -4.52 -21.37 -7.88
CA LEU A 73 -5.16 -21.85 -9.11
C LEU A 73 -6.06 -20.77 -9.73
N ASP A 74 -6.83 -20.05 -8.90
CA ASP A 74 -7.70 -18.97 -9.36
C ASP A 74 -6.91 -17.74 -9.79
N LEU A 75 -5.78 -17.46 -9.12
CA LEU A 75 -4.83 -16.42 -9.55
C LEU A 75 -4.24 -16.75 -10.92
N ARG A 76 -3.80 -18.01 -11.11
CA ARG A 76 -3.22 -18.48 -12.37
C ARG A 76 -4.22 -18.38 -13.53
N ALA A 77 -5.50 -18.66 -13.28
CA ALA A 77 -6.56 -18.53 -14.26
C ALA A 77 -6.84 -17.07 -14.67
N ASN A 78 -6.47 -16.08 -13.83
CA ASN A 78 -6.69 -14.66 -14.07
C ASN A 78 -5.38 -13.84 -14.19
N VAL A 79 -4.26 -14.47 -14.55
CA VAL A 79 -2.93 -13.82 -14.67
C VAL A 79 -2.95 -12.60 -15.58
N ARG A 80 -3.66 -12.65 -16.71
CA ARG A 80 -3.69 -11.54 -17.66
C ARG A 80 -4.39 -10.30 -17.09
N PRO A 81 -5.63 -10.38 -16.57
CA PRO A 81 -6.25 -9.26 -15.85
C PRO A 81 -5.40 -8.74 -14.69
N VAL A 82 -4.85 -9.64 -13.88
CA VAL A 82 -4.00 -9.27 -12.73
C VAL A 82 -2.76 -8.50 -13.20
N ALA A 83 -2.02 -8.98 -14.19
CA ALA A 83 -0.83 -8.30 -14.70
C ALA A 83 -1.15 -6.93 -15.32
N LEU A 84 -2.27 -6.80 -16.04
CA LEU A 84 -2.68 -5.52 -16.61
C LEU A 84 -3.05 -4.49 -15.55
N LEU A 85 -3.71 -4.91 -14.47
CA LEU A 85 -4.07 -4.04 -13.35
C LEU A 85 -2.85 -3.71 -12.48
N SER A 86 -2.08 -4.72 -12.06
CA SER A 86 -0.94 -4.51 -11.16
C SER A 86 0.25 -3.80 -11.79
N VAL A 87 0.51 -4.00 -13.08
CA VAL A 87 1.68 -3.43 -13.76
C VAL A 87 1.24 -2.31 -14.68
N GLY A 88 0.31 -2.62 -15.59
CA GLY A 88 -0.14 -1.65 -16.60
C GLY A 88 -0.81 -0.43 -15.97
N TYR A 89 -1.83 -0.64 -15.13
CA TYR A 89 -2.53 0.45 -14.48
C TYR A 89 -1.64 1.20 -13.48
N THR A 90 -0.79 0.52 -12.70
CA THR A 90 0.12 1.18 -11.75
C THR A 90 1.15 2.08 -12.42
N LEU A 91 1.76 1.63 -13.52
CA LEU A 91 2.68 2.48 -14.30
C LEU A 91 1.92 3.64 -14.96
N PHE A 92 0.73 3.39 -15.48
CA PHE A 92 -0.13 4.44 -16.02
C PHE A 92 -0.48 5.49 -14.95
N ALA A 93 -0.94 5.06 -13.78
CA ALA A 93 -1.26 5.91 -12.64
C ALA A 93 -0.03 6.70 -12.16
N THR A 94 1.16 6.09 -12.19
CA THR A 94 2.43 6.77 -11.88
C THR A 94 2.68 7.93 -12.85
N VAL A 95 2.52 7.70 -14.15
CA VAL A 95 2.73 8.74 -15.18
C VAL A 95 1.68 9.84 -15.09
N VAL A 96 0.42 9.48 -14.85
CA VAL A 96 -0.68 10.45 -14.67
C VAL A 96 -0.47 11.26 -13.40
N GLY A 97 -0.11 10.61 -12.29
CA GLY A 97 0.20 11.26 -11.01
C GLY A 97 1.38 12.23 -11.14
N ARG A 98 2.45 11.83 -11.84
CA ARG A 98 3.55 12.73 -12.20
C ARG A 98 3.07 13.95 -12.96
N TRP A 99 2.30 13.72 -14.03
CA TRP A 99 1.81 14.81 -14.87
C TRP A 99 0.96 15.79 -14.06
N LEU A 100 0.06 15.28 -13.22
CA LEU A 100 -0.81 16.09 -12.37
C LEU A 100 0.01 16.87 -11.33
N ALA A 101 0.93 16.22 -10.63
CA ALA A 101 1.78 16.86 -9.63
C ALA A 101 2.62 18.00 -10.23
N TYR A 102 3.22 17.76 -11.41
CA TYR A 102 3.99 18.76 -12.14
C TYR A 102 3.14 19.96 -12.60
N ARG A 103 1.84 19.75 -12.86
CA ARG A 103 0.93 20.83 -13.30
C ARG A 103 0.35 21.63 -12.15
N ILE A 104 0.12 21.01 -11.01
CA ILE A 104 -0.52 21.64 -9.84
C ILE A 104 0.51 22.34 -8.95
N ILE A 105 1.69 21.74 -8.76
CA ILE A 105 2.71 22.23 -7.82
C ILE A 105 3.72 23.07 -8.60
N PRO A 106 3.76 24.41 -8.41
CA PRO A 106 4.75 25.26 -9.06
C PRO A 106 6.17 24.84 -8.70
N ASP A 107 7.10 24.97 -9.65
CA ASP A 107 8.53 24.70 -9.49
C ASP A 107 8.91 23.28 -9.05
N LEU A 108 7.98 22.31 -9.15
CA LEU A 108 8.27 20.92 -8.82
C LEU A 108 9.13 20.27 -9.91
N PRO A 109 10.32 19.74 -9.60
CA PRO A 109 11.14 19.02 -10.57
C PRO A 109 10.40 17.82 -11.14
N LEU A 110 10.58 17.53 -12.43
CA LEU A 110 9.93 16.40 -13.11
C LEU A 110 10.21 15.05 -12.44
N THR A 111 11.43 14.89 -11.90
CA THR A 111 11.85 13.68 -11.18
C THR A 111 11.15 13.57 -9.82
N ALA A 112 11.03 14.66 -9.07
CA ALA A 112 10.25 14.68 -7.82
C ALA A 112 8.75 14.43 -8.08
N ALA A 113 8.20 14.97 -9.16
CA ALA A 113 6.83 14.66 -9.58
C ALA A 113 6.66 13.17 -9.93
N LEU A 114 7.67 12.55 -10.55
CA LEU A 114 7.64 11.12 -10.87
C LEU A 114 7.66 10.26 -9.60
N VAL A 115 8.47 10.64 -8.62
CA VAL A 115 8.50 10.01 -7.29
C VAL A 115 7.12 10.10 -6.62
N LEU A 116 6.50 11.28 -6.61
CA LEU A 116 5.15 11.46 -6.06
C LEU A 116 4.11 10.61 -6.79
N GLY A 117 4.19 10.55 -8.12
CA GLY A 117 3.34 9.69 -8.93
C GLY A 117 3.46 8.21 -8.53
N ALA A 118 4.69 7.73 -8.33
CA ALA A 118 4.94 6.33 -7.98
C ALA A 118 4.43 5.96 -6.57
N VAL A 119 4.54 6.87 -5.59
CA VAL A 119 4.03 6.65 -4.23
C VAL A 119 2.51 6.57 -4.19
N VAL A 120 1.81 7.36 -5.00
CA VAL A 120 0.35 7.47 -4.98
C VAL A 120 -0.34 6.48 -5.94
N ALA A 121 0.39 5.99 -6.94
CA ALA A 121 -0.14 5.10 -7.97
C ALA A 121 -0.79 3.79 -7.48
N PRO A 122 -0.21 3.02 -6.52
CA PRO A 122 -0.75 1.72 -6.16
C PRO A 122 -2.12 1.83 -5.46
N PRO A 123 -3.17 1.19 -5.99
CA PRO A 123 -4.45 1.09 -5.28
C PRO A 123 -4.34 0.21 -4.02
N ASP A 124 -5.01 0.62 -2.93
CA ASP A 124 -5.15 -0.19 -1.71
C ASP A 124 -6.18 -1.31 -1.92
N ALA A 125 -5.68 -2.41 -2.48
CA ALA A 125 -6.49 -3.58 -2.75
C ALA A 125 -6.85 -4.38 -1.49
N VAL A 126 -6.16 -4.20 -0.35
CA VAL A 126 -6.54 -4.81 0.93
C VAL A 126 -7.84 -4.21 1.45
N THR A 127 -7.94 -2.87 1.44
CA THR A 127 -9.17 -2.18 1.78
C THR A 127 -10.29 -2.51 0.78
N ALA A 128 -9.98 -2.53 -0.52
CA ALA A 128 -10.95 -2.90 -1.54
C ALA A 128 -11.48 -4.34 -1.38
N ALA A 129 -10.60 -5.31 -1.10
CA ALA A 129 -10.97 -6.70 -0.86
C ALA A 129 -11.81 -6.88 0.41
N ALA A 130 -11.52 -6.11 1.47
CA ALA A 130 -12.34 -6.11 2.69
C ALA A 130 -13.76 -5.63 2.42
N ILE A 131 -13.92 -4.59 1.59
CA ILE A 131 -15.23 -4.08 1.16
C ILE A 131 -15.92 -5.10 0.24
N ALA A 132 -15.19 -5.65 -0.74
CA ALA A 132 -15.69 -6.66 -1.69
C ALA A 132 -16.32 -7.86 -0.99
N ARG A 133 -15.64 -8.40 0.04
CA ARG A 133 -16.16 -9.52 0.86
C ARG A 133 -17.42 -9.13 1.62
N ARG A 134 -17.49 -7.90 2.13
CA ARG A 134 -18.65 -7.41 2.90
C ARG A 134 -19.89 -7.21 2.03
N VAL A 135 -19.70 -6.78 0.78
CA VAL A 135 -20.78 -6.56 -0.20
C VAL A 135 -21.18 -7.85 -0.93
N GLY A 136 -20.41 -8.94 -0.77
CA GLY A 136 -20.71 -10.24 -1.36
C GLY A 136 -20.33 -10.34 -2.84
N LEU A 137 -19.22 -9.70 -3.25
CA LEU A 137 -18.75 -9.79 -4.63
C LEU A 137 -18.36 -11.22 -5.02
N PRO A 138 -18.50 -11.61 -6.31
CA PRO A 138 -18.13 -12.93 -6.79
C PRO A 138 -16.67 -13.28 -6.46
N SER A 139 -16.41 -14.53 -6.11
CA SER A 139 -15.07 -15.04 -5.74
C SER A 139 -13.99 -14.62 -6.74
N ARG A 140 -14.29 -14.68 -8.04
CA ARG A 140 -13.39 -14.24 -9.11
C ARG A 140 -12.92 -12.79 -8.99
N VAL A 141 -13.80 -11.86 -8.62
CA VAL A 141 -13.45 -10.44 -8.47
C VAL A 141 -12.54 -10.26 -7.25
N THR A 142 -12.86 -10.95 -6.15
CA THR A 142 -12.04 -10.94 -4.93
C THR A 142 -10.64 -11.50 -5.19
N THR A 143 -10.52 -12.60 -5.96
CA THR A 143 -9.23 -13.16 -6.37
C THR A 143 -8.43 -12.18 -7.24
N ILE A 144 -9.07 -11.51 -8.20
CA ILE A 144 -8.40 -10.52 -9.05
C ILE A 144 -7.88 -9.36 -8.20
N LEU A 145 -8.69 -8.83 -7.28
CA LEU A 145 -8.26 -7.75 -6.38
C LEU A 145 -7.11 -8.17 -5.46
N GLN A 146 -7.14 -9.39 -4.92
CA GLN A 146 -6.03 -9.91 -4.11
C GLN A 146 -4.75 -10.08 -4.93
N GLY A 147 -4.86 -10.67 -6.12
CA GLY A 147 -3.72 -10.83 -7.03
C GLY A 147 -3.17 -9.48 -7.49
N GLU A 148 -4.05 -8.50 -7.69
CA GLU A 148 -3.67 -7.15 -8.06
C GLU A 148 -2.74 -6.53 -7.02
N SER A 149 -3.16 -6.57 -5.75
CA SER A 149 -2.42 -6.02 -4.60
C SER A 149 -0.99 -6.52 -4.52
N LEU A 150 -0.80 -7.85 -4.68
CA LEU A 150 0.49 -8.50 -4.48
C LEU A 150 1.55 -7.99 -5.47
N VAL A 151 1.17 -7.84 -6.75
CA VAL A 151 2.11 -7.43 -7.80
C VAL A 151 2.20 -5.91 -7.92
N ASN A 152 1.13 -5.20 -7.55
CA ASN A 152 1.07 -3.75 -7.58
C ASN A 152 2.07 -3.10 -6.60
N ASP A 153 2.19 -3.63 -5.38
CA ASP A 153 3.14 -3.12 -4.38
C ASP A 153 4.58 -3.22 -4.88
N ALA A 154 4.97 -4.38 -5.43
CA ALA A 154 6.29 -4.57 -6.03
C ALA A 154 6.52 -3.61 -7.22
N THR A 155 5.50 -3.40 -8.05
CA THR A 155 5.57 -2.46 -9.18
C THR A 155 5.79 -1.03 -8.69
N ALA A 156 5.03 -0.59 -7.69
CA ALA A 156 5.11 0.75 -7.14
C ALA A 156 6.44 1.02 -6.46
N ILE A 157 6.94 0.08 -5.64
CA ILE A 157 8.25 0.20 -4.97
C ILE A 157 9.37 0.28 -6.01
N THR A 158 9.32 -0.54 -7.06
CA THR A 158 10.30 -0.49 -8.14
C THR A 158 10.24 0.84 -8.87
N ALA A 159 9.04 1.29 -9.26
CA ALA A 159 8.85 2.57 -9.93
C ALA A 159 9.33 3.75 -9.07
N PHE A 160 9.06 3.70 -7.76
CA PHE A 160 9.51 4.68 -6.78
C PHE A 160 11.04 4.72 -6.70
N LYS A 161 11.71 3.57 -6.55
CA LYS A 161 13.18 3.51 -6.45
C LYS A 161 13.85 4.00 -7.73
N VAL A 162 13.34 3.62 -8.90
CA VAL A 162 13.82 4.11 -10.20
C VAL A 162 13.64 5.62 -10.32
N ALA A 163 12.46 6.13 -9.94
CA ALA A 163 12.18 7.57 -9.95
C ALA A 163 13.07 8.34 -8.97
N LEU A 164 13.32 7.78 -7.79
CA LEU A 164 14.15 8.37 -6.75
C LEU A 164 15.61 8.43 -7.17
N ALA A 165 16.14 7.34 -7.73
CA ALA A 165 17.50 7.31 -8.27
C ALA A 165 17.68 8.37 -9.36
N ALA A 166 16.72 8.46 -10.29
CA ALA A 166 16.69 9.51 -11.31
C ALA A 166 16.60 10.93 -10.70
N ALA A 167 15.91 11.10 -9.57
CA ALA A 167 15.82 12.39 -8.86
C ALA A 167 17.13 12.80 -8.16
N VAL A 168 17.87 11.83 -7.62
CA VAL A 168 19.15 12.04 -6.93
C VAL A 168 20.33 12.12 -7.90
N GLY A 169 20.11 11.82 -9.19
CA GLY A 169 21.14 11.88 -10.24
C GLY A 169 21.93 10.58 -10.39
N GLU A 170 21.54 9.52 -9.69
CA GLU A 170 22.07 8.17 -9.87
C GLU A 170 21.27 7.48 -10.98
N GLY A 171 21.86 7.34 -12.16
CA GLY A 171 21.20 6.66 -13.28
C GLY A 171 20.95 5.19 -12.96
N MET A 172 19.68 4.80 -12.79
CA MET A 172 19.31 3.39 -12.64
C MET A 172 19.30 2.70 -14.01
N SER A 173 20.12 1.65 -14.19
CA SER A 173 20.09 0.86 -15.42
C SER A 173 18.82 -0.02 -15.50
N TRP A 174 18.36 -0.33 -16.71
CA TRP A 174 17.21 -1.22 -16.93
C TRP A 174 17.37 -2.59 -16.24
N GLY A 175 18.61 -3.12 -16.21
CA GLY A 175 18.91 -4.38 -15.53
C GLY A 175 18.75 -4.31 -14.01
N ALA A 176 19.15 -3.18 -13.41
CA ALA A 176 18.95 -2.94 -11.98
C ALA A 176 17.47 -2.81 -11.62
N GLY A 177 16.69 -2.08 -12.43
CA GLY A 177 15.23 -1.95 -12.22
C GLY A 177 14.48 -3.29 -12.32
N ILE A 178 14.85 -4.16 -13.27
CA ILE A 178 14.26 -5.50 -13.38
C ILE A 178 14.68 -6.38 -12.19
N GLY A 179 15.94 -6.32 -11.77
CA GLY A 179 16.44 -7.05 -10.60
C GLY A 179 15.71 -6.65 -9.32
N GLU A 180 15.49 -5.34 -9.12
CA GLU A 180 14.74 -4.79 -8.00
C GLU A 180 13.28 -5.25 -8.00
N PHE A 181 12.62 -5.26 -9.16
CA PHE A 181 11.25 -5.75 -9.31
C PHE A 181 11.14 -7.23 -8.94
N LEU A 182 12.07 -8.06 -9.43
CA LEU A 182 12.07 -9.48 -9.10
C LEU A 182 12.36 -9.71 -7.61
N LEU A 183 13.25 -8.91 -7.02
CA LEU A 183 13.57 -8.98 -5.59
C LEU A 183 12.37 -8.56 -4.73
N ALA A 184 11.65 -7.52 -5.11
CA ALA A 184 10.42 -7.10 -4.43
C ALA A 184 9.29 -8.14 -4.61
N ALA A 185 9.10 -8.65 -5.83
CA ALA A 185 8.07 -9.62 -6.15
C ALA A 185 8.28 -11.00 -5.49
N VAL A 186 9.53 -11.42 -5.30
CA VAL A 186 9.87 -12.71 -4.64
C VAL A 186 10.09 -12.55 -3.14
N GLY A 187 10.67 -11.43 -2.71
CA GLY A 187 11.05 -11.16 -1.32
C GLY A 187 9.93 -10.61 -0.45
N GLY A 188 8.88 -10.05 -1.05
CA GLY A 188 7.78 -9.41 -0.29
C GLY A 188 8.23 -8.18 0.49
N VAL A 189 9.23 -7.44 -0.03
CA VAL A 189 9.82 -6.22 0.55
C VAL A 189 9.72 -5.06 -0.42
#